data_AF-A0A2N1A4B1-F1
#
_entry.id   AF-A0A2N1A4B1-F1
#
_cell.length_a   1.000
_cell.length_b   1.000
_cell.length_c   1.000
_cell.angle_alpha   90.00
_cell.angle_beta   90.00
_cell.angle_gamma   90.00
#
_symmetry.space_group_name_H-M   'P 1'
#
loop_
_entity.id
_entity.type
_entity.pdbx_description
1 polymer ?
#
loop_
_entity_poly.entity_id
_entity_poly.type
_entity_poly.pdbx_seq_one_letter_code
_entity_poly.pdbx_strand_id
1 'polypeptide(L)'
;MQQLLHETTLADSSTLPKPEALAPLTIFQNAIKIVFPELKEKSITISLDTSQTLKNVQVDQSYLQQLFILLLSYLAQRNPRHTILHIKTIQQGDLSGFEIKEEKHEQSETVHQKQTLLAIKRCAKILASTISYQTTNHHGIFFIGLPITNEKIKHHNALLINVEENNQAEAKPIKAHSTQSEADRSVQKNEHNRLINLQSFSLQAEKLTDIKQLIEAAFELFVNDNKAGNITVYEGQNVLHQHTSDHENDMSEVLELSPSSLAQYRFELRTTEPLLEEDIAYFQSLVAQIQMMRKQISELAKEPQLLSELYEIASQKDHIKYIQADKGYSGIVCDNKDTTYLSLRLKNIKLYFKDESLLQIHRSYLVNPRKVLRVVQLSKIKYVIQLENERLPIARTYVPLIKENFPHWFE
;
A
#
# COMPACT_ATOMS: atom_id res chain seq x y z
N MET A 1 11.13 2.10 -7.67
CA MET A 1 10.12 3.15 -7.90
C MET A 1 8.70 2.60 -8.04
N GLN A 2 8.53 1.37 -8.54
CA GLN A 2 7.32 0.54 -8.30
C GLN A 2 7.00 0.35 -6.79
N GLN A 3 7.97 0.63 -5.93
CA GLN A 3 7.95 0.51 -4.46
C GLN A 3 7.04 1.50 -3.71
N LEU A 4 6.46 2.52 -4.38
CA LEU A 4 5.52 3.47 -3.77
C LEU A 4 4.10 3.41 -4.36
N LEU A 5 3.91 2.66 -5.45
CA LEU A 5 2.60 2.40 -6.04
C LEU A 5 1.92 1.17 -5.41
N HIS A 6 2.68 0.22 -4.84
CA HIS A 6 2.08 -0.96 -4.19
C HIS A 6 1.58 -0.74 -2.77
N GLU A 7 2.13 0.24 -2.03
CA GLU A 7 1.57 0.72 -0.75
C GLU A 7 0.23 1.47 -0.91
N THR A 8 -0.26 1.59 -2.15
CA THR A 8 -1.55 2.18 -2.47
C THR A 8 -2.60 1.14 -2.89
N THR A 9 -2.35 -0.16 -2.67
CA THR A 9 -3.40 -1.16 -2.79
C THR A 9 -4.40 -0.99 -1.65
N LEU A 10 -5.53 -0.35 -1.98
CA LEU A 10 -6.69 -0.10 -1.13
C LEU A 10 -7.48 -1.37 -0.77
N ALA A 11 -6.82 -2.50 -0.65
CA ALA A 11 -7.44 -3.73 -0.22
C ALA A 11 -6.88 -4.07 1.17
N ASP A 12 -7.74 -3.96 2.18
CA ASP A 12 -7.56 -4.49 3.55
C ASP A 12 -7.12 -3.55 4.69
N SER A 13 -7.31 -2.24 4.57
CA SER A 13 -7.65 -1.48 5.78
C SER A 13 -9.18 -1.41 5.90
N SER A 14 -9.76 -2.25 6.75
CA SER A 14 -11.18 -2.22 7.15
C SER A 14 -11.57 -0.93 7.87
N THR A 15 -10.76 0.11 7.79
CA THR A 15 -10.97 1.40 8.42
C THR A 15 -11.62 2.34 7.42
N LEU A 16 -12.86 2.72 7.72
CA LEU A 16 -13.54 3.83 7.06
C LEU A 16 -12.58 5.05 6.97
N PRO A 17 -12.57 5.79 5.84
CA PRO A 17 -11.76 7.00 5.72
C PRO A 17 -12.04 7.93 6.90
N LYS A 18 -10.98 8.54 7.43
CA LYS A 18 -11.02 9.46 8.57
C LYS A 18 -10.75 10.87 8.05
N PRO A 19 -11.80 11.64 7.72
CA PRO A 19 -11.62 12.98 7.19
C PRO A 19 -10.97 13.87 8.23
N GLU A 20 -9.96 14.63 7.83
CA GLU A 20 -9.33 15.65 8.64
C GLU A 20 -9.06 16.91 7.83
N ALA A 21 -8.84 18.03 8.51
CA ALA A 21 -8.56 19.31 7.87
C ALA A 21 -7.12 19.33 7.34
N LEU A 22 -6.95 19.19 6.02
CA LEU A 22 -5.64 19.09 5.38
C LEU A 22 -5.37 20.28 4.47
N ALA A 23 -4.10 20.68 4.39
CA ALA A 23 -3.61 21.63 3.39
C ALA A 23 -3.22 20.85 2.11
N PRO A 24 -4.00 20.90 1.01
CA PRO A 24 -3.74 20.07 -0.17
C PRO A 24 -2.36 20.28 -0.77
N LEU A 25 -1.86 21.51 -0.75
CA LEU A 25 -0.54 21.87 -1.29
C LEU A 25 0.60 21.09 -0.64
N THR A 26 0.57 20.94 0.68
CA THR A 26 1.60 20.20 1.42
C THR A 26 1.59 18.71 1.05
N ILE A 27 0.39 18.12 0.95
CA ILE A 27 0.24 16.71 0.55
C ILE A 27 0.69 16.51 -0.90
N PHE A 28 0.35 17.44 -1.79
CA PHE A 28 0.77 17.43 -3.18
C PHE A 28 2.30 17.51 -3.34
N GLN A 29 2.96 18.42 -2.61
CA GLN A 29 4.43 18.55 -2.61
C GLN A 29 5.11 17.29 -2.09
N ASN A 30 4.52 16.60 -1.10
CA ASN A 30 5.03 15.31 -0.64
C ASN A 30 4.88 14.22 -1.70
N ALA A 31 3.76 14.17 -2.42
CA ALA A 31 3.58 13.28 -3.55
C ALA A 31 4.59 13.54 -4.67
N ILE A 32 4.93 14.81 -4.96
CA ILE A 32 6.01 15.14 -5.91
C ILE A 32 7.34 14.53 -5.47
N LYS A 33 7.72 14.65 -4.20
CA LYS A 33 8.98 14.08 -3.68
C LYS A 33 9.04 12.57 -3.85
N ILE A 34 7.90 11.91 -3.66
CA ILE A 34 7.73 10.46 -3.81
C ILE A 34 7.94 10.03 -5.27
N VAL A 35 7.31 10.72 -6.22
CA VAL A 35 7.37 10.40 -7.66
C VAL A 35 8.60 11.04 -8.34
N PHE A 36 9.37 11.87 -7.62
CA PHE A 36 10.52 12.59 -8.15
C PHE A 36 11.54 11.71 -8.90
N PRO A 37 11.86 10.48 -8.46
CA PRO A 37 12.74 9.61 -9.24
C PRO A 37 12.22 9.33 -10.66
N GLU A 38 10.90 9.22 -10.87
CA GLU A 38 10.25 8.91 -12.16
C GLU A 38 10.35 10.10 -13.09
N LEU A 39 9.99 11.25 -12.53
CA LEU A 39 10.08 12.53 -13.20
C LEU A 39 11.53 12.79 -13.61
N LYS A 40 12.49 12.54 -12.71
CA LYS A 40 13.92 12.72 -12.99
C LYS A 40 14.42 11.78 -14.09
N GLU A 41 14.05 10.51 -14.07
CA GLU A 41 14.46 9.53 -15.10
C GLU A 41 14.03 9.97 -16.50
N LYS A 42 12.82 10.53 -16.62
CA LYS A 42 12.32 11.08 -17.88
C LYS A 42 12.67 12.55 -18.10
N SER A 43 13.45 13.17 -17.22
CA SER A 43 13.74 14.62 -17.27
C SER A 43 12.49 15.51 -17.31
N ILE A 44 11.39 15.06 -16.71
CA ILE A 44 10.16 15.82 -16.58
C ILE A 44 10.34 16.84 -15.45
N THR A 45 10.05 18.11 -15.74
CA THR A 45 10.15 19.20 -14.77
C THR A 45 8.75 19.62 -14.33
N ILE A 46 8.56 19.92 -13.04
CA ILE A 46 7.31 20.47 -12.52
C ILE A 46 7.47 21.97 -12.31
N SER A 47 6.60 22.76 -12.95
CA SER A 47 6.44 24.19 -12.69
C SER A 47 5.17 24.40 -11.88
N LEU A 48 5.32 24.76 -10.60
CA LEU A 48 4.21 24.92 -9.66
C LEU A 48 3.92 26.40 -9.41
N ASP A 49 2.77 26.87 -9.88
CA ASP A 49 2.23 28.21 -9.62
C ASP A 49 1.26 28.17 -8.42
N THR A 50 1.68 28.77 -7.31
CA THR A 50 0.91 28.89 -6.07
C THR A 50 0.33 30.30 -5.87
N SER A 51 0.08 31.03 -6.96
CA SER A 51 -0.50 32.38 -6.91
C SER A 51 -1.89 32.42 -6.27
N GLN A 52 -2.63 31.31 -6.26
CA GLN A 52 -3.90 31.19 -5.55
C GLN A 52 -3.71 30.41 -4.25
N THR A 53 -4.20 30.98 -3.15
CA THR A 53 -4.19 30.32 -1.84
C THR A 53 -5.26 29.23 -1.79
N LEU A 54 -4.83 27.98 -1.60
CA LEU A 54 -5.73 26.85 -1.38
C LEU A 54 -6.30 26.88 0.04
N LYS A 55 -7.60 26.60 0.17
CA LYS A 55 -8.23 26.38 1.48
C LYS A 55 -7.95 24.97 1.96
N ASN A 56 -8.04 24.77 3.28
CA ASN A 56 -8.01 23.43 3.84
C ASN A 56 -9.24 22.64 3.39
N VAL A 57 -9.05 21.34 3.16
CA VAL A 57 -10.08 20.40 2.71
C VAL A 57 -10.32 19.36 3.79
N GLN A 58 -11.52 18.79 3.86
CA GLN A 58 -11.88 17.77 4.85
C GLN A 58 -11.84 16.38 4.20
N VAL A 59 -10.66 15.78 4.13
CA VAL A 59 -10.46 14.49 3.46
C VAL A 59 -9.49 13.61 4.23
N ASP A 60 -9.46 12.31 3.93
CA ASP A 60 -8.47 11.40 4.51
C ASP A 60 -7.10 11.63 3.84
N GLN A 61 -6.06 11.83 4.67
CA GLN A 61 -4.72 12.14 4.19
C GLN A 61 -4.14 11.03 3.31
N SER A 62 -4.36 9.77 3.67
CA SER A 62 -3.77 8.61 3.00
C SER A 62 -4.32 8.50 1.58
N TYR A 63 -5.65 8.62 1.45
CA TYR A 63 -6.33 8.60 0.15
C TYR A 63 -5.97 9.80 -0.72
N LEU A 64 -5.85 11.00 -0.13
CA LEU A 64 -5.45 12.20 -0.87
C LEU A 64 -4.02 12.09 -1.41
N GLN A 65 -3.09 11.64 -0.57
CA GLN A 65 -1.71 11.40 -0.97
C GLN A 65 -1.62 10.37 -2.09
N GLN A 66 -2.34 9.25 -1.94
CA GLN A 66 -2.45 8.21 -2.95
C GLN A 66 -2.99 8.74 -4.28
N LEU A 67 -4.05 9.55 -4.26
CA LEU A 67 -4.62 10.16 -5.46
C LEU A 67 -3.55 10.97 -6.21
N PHE A 68 -2.77 11.79 -5.50
CA PHE A 68 -1.72 12.59 -6.11
C PHE A 68 -0.55 11.76 -6.64
N ILE A 69 -0.15 10.71 -5.94
CA ILE A 69 0.89 9.78 -6.42
C ILE A 69 0.45 9.11 -7.72
N LEU A 70 -0.75 8.53 -7.73
CA LEU A 70 -1.30 7.86 -8.92
C LEU A 70 -1.38 8.82 -10.11
N LEU A 71 -1.85 10.05 -9.88
CA LEU A 71 -1.95 11.04 -10.95
C LEU A 71 -0.57 11.48 -11.46
N LEU A 72 0.39 11.76 -10.58
CA LEU A 72 1.73 12.18 -10.99
C LEU A 72 2.48 11.06 -11.71
N SER A 73 2.35 9.81 -11.27
CA SER A 73 2.91 8.65 -11.98
C SER A 73 2.22 8.43 -13.31
N TYR A 74 0.90 8.56 -13.40
CA TYR A 74 0.19 8.53 -14.69
C TYR A 74 0.73 9.58 -15.66
N LEU A 75 0.89 10.83 -15.20
CA LEU A 75 1.45 11.91 -16.00
C LEU A 75 2.91 11.63 -16.39
N ALA A 76 3.72 11.10 -15.48
CA ALA A 76 5.10 10.70 -15.76
C ALA A 76 5.17 9.61 -16.84
N GLN A 77 4.27 8.62 -16.79
CA GLN A 77 4.19 7.55 -17.77
C GLN A 77 3.75 8.06 -19.15
N ARG A 78 2.75 8.94 -19.18
CA ARG A 78 2.12 9.47 -20.40
C ARG A 78 2.98 10.51 -21.13
N ASN A 79 3.72 11.34 -20.41
CA ASN A 79 4.50 12.41 -21.01
C ASN A 79 5.86 11.92 -21.53
N PRO A 80 6.35 12.51 -22.65
CA PRO A 80 7.66 12.17 -23.20
C PRO A 80 8.79 12.70 -22.31
N ARG A 81 10.02 12.38 -22.68
CA ARG A 81 11.19 12.92 -21.98
C ARG A 81 11.28 14.43 -22.18
N HIS A 82 11.78 15.14 -21.17
CA HIS A 82 12.01 16.59 -21.18
C HIS A 82 10.75 17.48 -21.18
N THR A 83 9.59 16.95 -20.82
CA THR A 83 8.35 17.74 -20.71
C THR A 83 8.31 18.58 -19.44
N ILE A 84 7.65 19.74 -19.52
CA ILE A 84 7.34 20.58 -18.35
C ILE A 84 5.86 20.42 -18.01
N LEU A 85 5.56 19.92 -16.80
CA LEU A 85 4.21 19.90 -16.26
C LEU A 85 3.92 21.22 -15.57
N HIS A 86 2.96 21.97 -16.09
CA HIS A 86 2.54 23.24 -15.50
C HIS A 86 1.37 22.99 -14.56
N ILE A 87 1.58 23.22 -13.27
CA ILE A 87 0.62 22.93 -12.21
C ILE A 87 0.23 24.26 -11.56
N LYS A 88 -1.06 24.58 -11.59
CA LYS A 88 -1.61 25.80 -11.01
C LYS A 88 -2.58 25.45 -9.89
N THR A 89 -2.43 26.10 -8.76
CA THR A 89 -3.43 26.03 -7.67
C THR A 89 -4.70 26.76 -8.11
N ILE A 90 -5.85 26.16 -7.85
CA ILE A 90 -7.16 26.72 -8.21
C ILE A 90 -8.12 26.75 -7.02
N GLN A 91 -8.86 27.84 -6.91
CA GLN A 91 -9.94 28.01 -5.95
C GLN A 91 -11.21 28.49 -6.67
N GLN A 92 -12.21 27.61 -6.81
CA GLN A 92 -13.45 27.92 -7.51
C GLN A 92 -14.66 27.48 -6.68
N GLY A 93 -15.38 28.47 -6.12
CA GLY A 93 -16.49 28.20 -5.20
C GLY A 93 -16.02 27.37 -4.00
N ASP A 94 -16.66 26.23 -3.80
CA ASP A 94 -16.40 25.28 -2.71
C ASP A 94 -15.35 24.21 -3.05
N LEU A 95 -14.69 24.34 -4.21
CA LEU A 95 -13.60 23.46 -4.63
C LEU A 95 -12.25 24.16 -4.46
N SER A 96 -11.30 23.43 -3.89
CA SER A 96 -9.88 23.80 -3.80
C SER A 96 -9.06 22.70 -4.44
N GLY A 97 -8.09 23.00 -5.30
CA GLY A 97 -7.26 21.95 -5.88
C GLY A 97 -6.30 22.42 -6.95
N PHE A 98 -6.15 21.63 -8.01
CA PHE A 98 -5.06 21.78 -8.98
C PHE A 98 -5.55 21.68 -10.41
N GLU A 99 -5.04 22.57 -11.26
CA GLU A 99 -5.07 22.46 -12.71
C GLU A 99 -3.69 22.02 -13.17
N ILE A 100 -3.59 20.90 -13.88
CA ILE A 100 -2.34 20.36 -14.40
C ILE A 100 -2.41 20.34 -15.92
N LYS A 101 -1.57 21.16 -16.54
CA LYS A 101 -1.45 21.24 -17.99
C LYS A 101 -0.26 20.39 -18.45
N GLU A 102 -0.55 19.46 -19.35
CA GLU A 102 0.42 18.60 -20.02
C GLU A 102 0.50 18.91 -21.52
N GLU A 103 1.60 18.51 -22.17
CA GLU A 103 1.70 18.54 -23.63
C GLU A 103 0.87 17.40 -24.22
N LYS A 104 0.09 17.70 -25.26
CA LYS A 104 -0.78 16.68 -25.86
C LYS A 104 0.07 15.59 -26.51
N HIS A 105 -0.29 14.34 -26.22
CA HIS A 105 0.26 13.18 -26.90
C HIS A 105 -0.80 12.51 -27.78
N GLU A 106 -0.43 12.12 -29.00
CA GLU A 106 -1.31 11.42 -29.96
C GLU A 106 -1.34 9.90 -29.77
N GLN A 107 -0.65 9.37 -28.75
CA GLN A 107 -0.61 7.93 -28.51
C GLN A 107 -1.86 7.49 -27.74
N SER A 108 -2.44 6.38 -28.18
CA SER A 108 -3.47 5.67 -27.43
C SER A 108 -2.95 5.24 -26.06
N GLU A 109 -3.80 5.32 -25.05
CA GLU A 109 -3.45 4.90 -23.69
C GLU A 109 -3.11 3.41 -23.62
N THR A 110 -2.00 3.08 -22.96
CA THR A 110 -1.62 1.69 -22.66
C THR A 110 -2.59 1.05 -21.68
N VAL A 111 -2.62 -0.29 -21.60
CA VAL A 111 -3.46 -1.01 -20.64
C VAL A 111 -3.16 -0.57 -19.20
N HIS A 112 -1.88 -0.41 -18.85
CA HIS A 112 -1.45 0.04 -17.54
C HIS A 112 -1.90 1.48 -17.22
N GLN A 113 -1.86 2.37 -18.21
CA GLN A 113 -2.36 3.75 -18.08
C GLN A 113 -3.87 3.77 -17.81
N LYS A 114 -4.64 2.94 -18.52
CA LYS A 114 -6.10 2.79 -18.30
C LYS A 114 -6.41 2.28 -16.89
N GLN A 115 -5.67 1.28 -16.41
CA GLN A 115 -5.83 0.77 -15.04
C GLN A 115 -5.52 1.86 -14.00
N THR A 116 -4.48 2.66 -14.23
CA THR A 116 -4.11 3.77 -13.36
C THR A 116 -5.20 4.84 -13.34
N LEU A 117 -5.81 5.18 -14.48
CA LEU A 117 -6.96 6.08 -14.55
C LEU A 117 -8.18 5.55 -13.78
N LEU A 118 -8.45 4.24 -13.84
CA LEU A 118 -9.52 3.63 -13.04
C LEU A 118 -9.25 3.73 -11.54
N ALA A 119 -7.99 3.56 -11.12
CA ALA A 119 -7.57 3.74 -9.73
C ALA A 119 -7.73 5.21 -9.28
N ILE A 120 -7.29 6.17 -10.11
CA ILE A 120 -7.50 7.61 -9.88
C ILE A 120 -8.99 7.92 -9.70
N LYS A 121 -9.85 7.39 -10.59
CA LYS A 121 -11.31 7.58 -10.52
C LYS A 121 -11.92 6.99 -9.25
N ARG A 122 -11.46 5.83 -8.78
CA ARG A 122 -11.89 5.24 -7.50
C ARG A 122 -11.47 6.10 -6.31
N CYS A 123 -10.20 6.51 -6.24
CA CYS A 123 -9.70 7.37 -5.17
C CYS A 123 -10.47 8.69 -5.12
N ALA A 124 -10.71 9.31 -6.27
CA ALA A 124 -11.48 10.54 -6.35
C ALA A 124 -12.91 10.37 -5.82
N LYS A 125 -13.57 9.27 -6.19
CA LYS A 125 -14.91 8.94 -5.71
C LYS A 125 -14.95 8.76 -4.19
N ILE A 126 -13.95 8.10 -3.59
CA ILE A 126 -13.87 7.91 -2.13
C ILE A 126 -13.68 9.24 -1.41
N LEU A 127 -12.88 10.14 -2.00
CA LEU A 127 -12.61 11.48 -1.47
C LEU A 127 -13.73 12.49 -1.73
N ALA A 128 -14.80 12.08 -2.42
CA ALA A 128 -15.81 12.99 -2.97
C ALA A 128 -15.19 14.13 -3.80
N SER A 129 -14.05 13.90 -4.45
CA SER A 129 -13.39 14.89 -5.30
C SER A 129 -13.88 14.81 -6.73
N THR A 130 -13.78 15.93 -7.44
CA THR A 130 -14.05 16.01 -8.88
C THR A 130 -12.74 15.93 -9.64
N ILE A 131 -12.69 15.05 -10.63
CA ILE A 131 -11.58 15.01 -11.59
C ILE A 131 -12.17 15.06 -12.99
N SER A 132 -11.69 15.99 -13.79
CA SER A 132 -12.00 16.08 -15.21
C SER A 132 -10.72 16.20 -16.02
N TYR A 133 -10.80 15.76 -17.28
CA TYR A 133 -9.72 15.89 -18.25
C TYR A 133 -10.29 16.57 -19.49
N GLN A 134 -9.62 17.61 -19.94
CA GLN A 134 -9.96 18.33 -21.17
C GLN A 134 -8.77 18.28 -22.11
N THR A 135 -8.99 17.93 -23.36
CA THR A 135 -7.96 17.99 -24.40
C THR A 135 -8.21 19.15 -25.33
N THR A 136 -7.13 19.84 -25.70
CA THR A 136 -7.11 20.83 -26.78
C THR A 136 -6.32 20.26 -27.97
N ASN A 137 -6.00 21.08 -28.97
CA ASN A 137 -5.12 20.66 -30.07
C ASN A 137 -3.66 20.47 -29.63
N HIS A 138 -3.24 21.14 -28.55
CA HIS A 138 -1.82 21.20 -28.15
C HIS A 138 -1.55 20.72 -26.74
N HIS A 139 -2.56 20.68 -25.87
CA HIS A 139 -2.40 20.37 -24.46
C HIS A 139 -3.54 19.53 -23.89
N GLY A 140 -3.22 18.67 -22.94
CA GLY A 140 -4.16 18.08 -22.01
C GLY A 140 -4.24 18.93 -20.73
N ILE A 141 -5.42 19.04 -20.14
CA ILE A 141 -5.65 19.77 -18.89
C ILE A 141 -6.40 18.84 -17.94
N PHE A 142 -5.75 18.45 -16.85
CA PHE A 142 -6.39 17.76 -15.72
C PHE A 142 -6.84 18.80 -14.70
N PHE A 143 -8.08 18.69 -14.27
CA PHE A 143 -8.62 19.48 -13.17
C PHE A 143 -8.93 18.55 -12.00
N ILE A 144 -8.45 18.90 -10.81
CA ILE A 144 -8.75 18.20 -9.56
C ILE A 144 -9.40 19.22 -8.62
N GLY A 145 -10.66 19.02 -8.29
CA GLY A 145 -11.38 19.81 -7.30
C GLY A 145 -11.62 18.99 -6.03
N LEU A 146 -11.08 19.44 -4.90
CA LEU A 146 -11.34 18.84 -3.59
C LEU A 146 -12.38 19.70 -2.85
N PRO A 147 -13.42 19.09 -2.26
CA PRO A 147 -14.42 19.84 -1.51
C PRO A 147 -13.82 20.41 -0.21
N ILE A 148 -14.12 21.68 0.07
CA ILE A 148 -13.68 22.34 1.30
C ILE A 148 -14.44 21.81 2.52
N THR A 149 -15.71 21.43 2.35
CA THR A 149 -16.58 20.91 3.40
C THR A 149 -17.10 19.52 3.05
N ASN A 150 -17.39 18.70 4.07
CA ASN A 150 -18.01 17.39 3.90
C ASN A 150 -19.50 17.43 3.55
N GLU A 151 -20.05 18.61 3.22
CA GLU A 151 -21.43 18.68 2.79
C GLU A 151 -21.55 17.95 1.45
N LYS A 152 -22.51 17.03 1.37
CA LYS A 152 -22.78 16.25 0.15
C LYS A 152 -22.86 17.22 -1.03
N ILE A 153 -21.86 17.16 -1.91
CA ILE A 153 -21.75 18.04 -3.08
C ILE A 153 -23.06 17.90 -3.85
N LYS A 154 -23.89 18.95 -3.81
CA LYS A 154 -25.06 19.03 -4.68
C LYS A 154 -24.51 19.21 -6.09
N HIS A 155 -24.64 18.14 -6.89
CA HIS A 155 -24.35 18.00 -8.31
C HIS A 155 -23.74 19.25 -8.98
N HIS A 156 -22.43 19.44 -8.81
CA HIS A 156 -21.69 20.25 -9.77
C HIS A 156 -21.40 19.34 -10.95
N ASN A 157 -21.98 19.67 -12.11
CA ASN A 157 -21.73 19.00 -13.38
C ASN A 157 -20.29 19.30 -13.85
N ALA A 158 -19.30 18.72 -13.18
CA ALA A 158 -17.97 18.57 -13.74
C ALA A 158 -18.01 17.35 -14.67
N LEU A 159 -17.67 17.56 -15.94
CA LEU A 159 -17.47 16.51 -16.94
C LEU A 159 -16.62 15.40 -16.31
N LEU A 160 -17.28 14.28 -16.00
CA LEU A 160 -16.62 13.06 -15.56
C LEU A 160 -15.60 12.67 -16.63
N ILE A 161 -14.45 12.13 -16.22
CA ILE A 161 -13.56 11.41 -17.14
C ILE A 161 -14.40 10.30 -17.80
N ASN A 162 -14.92 10.59 -18.98
CA ASN A 162 -15.47 9.62 -19.91
C ASN A 162 -14.26 8.98 -20.57
N VAL A 163 -13.82 7.85 -20.03
CA VAL A 163 -13.02 6.90 -20.80
C VAL A 163 -14.00 6.35 -21.83
N GLU A 164 -14.15 7.02 -22.97
CA GLU A 164 -14.95 6.49 -24.07
C GLU A 164 -14.22 5.26 -24.61
N GLU A 165 -14.78 4.08 -24.34
CA GLU A 165 -14.45 2.87 -25.10
C GLU A 165 -14.75 3.19 -26.56
N ASN A 166 -13.69 3.25 -27.36
CA ASN A 166 -13.76 3.60 -28.78
C ASN A 166 -14.43 2.46 -29.55
N ASN A 167 -15.76 2.36 -29.48
CA ASN A 167 -16.57 1.55 -30.38
C ASN A 167 -16.82 2.35 -31.65
N GLN A 168 -15.87 2.31 -32.59
CA GLN A 168 -16.13 2.80 -33.94
C GLN A 168 -16.69 1.69 -34.84
N ALA A 169 -17.80 2.08 -35.49
CA ALA A 169 -18.45 1.50 -36.66
C ALA A 169 -19.39 0.29 -36.47
N GLU A 170 -20.59 0.56 -35.96
CA GLU A 170 -21.78 -0.21 -36.35
C GLU A 170 -22.15 0.11 -37.80
N ALA A 171 -21.79 -0.79 -38.72
CA ALA A 171 -22.58 -1.05 -39.91
C ALA A 171 -23.85 -1.84 -39.51
N LYS A 172 -24.92 -1.60 -40.26
CA LYS A 172 -26.30 -2.10 -40.11
C LYS A 172 -26.46 -3.55 -39.58
N PRO A 173 -27.57 -3.85 -38.88
CA PRO A 173 -27.73 -5.09 -38.14
C PRO A 173 -28.05 -6.27 -39.08
N ILE A 174 -27.22 -7.30 -39.03
CA ILE A 174 -27.61 -8.65 -39.41
C ILE A 174 -27.77 -9.44 -38.11
N LYS A 175 -28.99 -9.92 -37.88
CA LYS A 175 -29.32 -10.85 -36.79
C LYS A 175 -28.45 -12.10 -36.92
N ALA A 176 -27.55 -12.32 -35.96
CA ALA A 176 -26.88 -13.60 -35.77
C ALA A 176 -26.62 -13.83 -34.27
N HIS A 177 -26.84 -15.06 -33.83
CA HIS A 177 -26.78 -15.52 -32.44
C HIS A 177 -25.45 -15.21 -31.76
N SER A 178 -25.54 -14.68 -30.53
CA SER A 178 -24.43 -14.53 -29.59
C SER A 178 -24.02 -15.88 -29.01
N THR A 179 -23.05 -16.53 -29.65
CA THR A 179 -22.14 -17.47 -28.98
C THR A 179 -20.94 -16.66 -28.51
N GLN A 180 -21.03 -16.06 -27.32
CA GLN A 180 -19.83 -15.60 -26.61
C GLN A 180 -18.99 -16.85 -26.29
N SER A 181 -17.82 -16.93 -26.91
CA SER A 181 -16.87 -18.03 -26.81
C SER A 181 -16.48 -18.29 -25.35
N GLU A 182 -16.48 -19.55 -24.92
CA GLU A 182 -16.02 -19.98 -23.59
C GLU A 182 -14.55 -19.55 -23.30
N ALA A 183 -13.77 -19.26 -24.35
CA ALA A 183 -12.39 -18.79 -24.23
C ALA A 183 -12.30 -17.43 -23.50
N ASP A 184 -13.15 -16.46 -23.82
CA ASP A 184 -13.08 -15.11 -23.20
C ASP A 184 -13.44 -15.14 -21.71
N ARG A 185 -14.35 -16.05 -21.31
CA ARG A 185 -14.69 -16.26 -19.90
C ARG A 185 -13.54 -16.92 -19.13
N SER A 186 -12.75 -17.76 -19.78
CA SER A 186 -11.60 -18.42 -19.14
C SER A 186 -10.45 -17.44 -18.85
N VAL A 187 -10.20 -16.47 -19.75
CA VAL A 187 -9.16 -15.45 -19.61
C VAL A 187 -9.47 -14.51 -18.44
N GLN A 188 -10.69 -13.94 -18.40
CA GLN A 188 -11.12 -13.05 -17.32
C GLN A 188 -11.09 -13.72 -15.93
N LYS A 189 -11.43 -15.02 -15.88
CA LYS A 189 -11.36 -15.79 -14.64
C LYS A 189 -9.92 -15.97 -14.17
N ASN A 190 -8.98 -16.13 -15.10
CA ASN A 190 -7.56 -16.29 -14.77
C ASN A 190 -6.95 -15.00 -14.21
N GLU A 191 -7.22 -13.86 -14.85
CA GLU A 191 -6.80 -12.54 -14.36
C GLU A 191 -7.31 -12.25 -12.95
N HIS A 192 -8.59 -12.56 -12.71
CA HIS A 192 -9.20 -12.37 -11.39
C HIS A 192 -8.51 -13.23 -10.32
N ASN A 193 -8.22 -14.49 -10.64
CA ASN A 193 -7.52 -15.39 -9.73
C ASN A 193 -6.09 -14.92 -9.44
N ARG A 194 -5.35 -14.47 -10.46
CA ARG A 194 -3.99 -13.93 -10.29
C ARG A 194 -3.96 -12.70 -9.39
N LEU A 195 -4.94 -11.81 -9.52
CA LEU A 195 -5.05 -10.62 -8.68
C LEU A 195 -5.35 -11.00 -7.21
N ILE A 196 -6.25 -11.97 -6.98
CA ILE A 196 -6.52 -12.51 -5.65
C ILE A 196 -5.27 -13.17 -5.06
N ASN A 197 -4.57 -13.99 -5.84
CA ASN A 197 -3.35 -14.66 -5.41
C ASN A 197 -2.27 -13.66 -5.00
N LEU A 198 -2.10 -12.60 -5.77
CA LEU A 198 -1.15 -11.53 -5.50
C LEU A 198 -1.52 -10.73 -4.23
N GLN A 199 -2.81 -10.45 -4.01
CA GLN A 199 -3.27 -9.85 -2.75
C GLN A 199 -3.00 -10.77 -1.56
N SER A 200 -3.30 -12.07 -1.70
CA SER A 200 -3.08 -13.06 -0.65
C SER A 200 -1.60 -13.21 -0.30
N PHE A 201 -0.72 -13.15 -1.32
CA PHE A 201 0.72 -13.14 -1.14
C PHE A 201 1.17 -11.95 -0.32
N SER A 202 0.72 -10.74 -0.67
CA SER A 202 1.07 -9.53 0.06
C SER A 202 0.73 -9.65 1.55
N LEU A 203 -0.46 -10.16 1.89
CA LEU A 203 -0.89 -10.37 3.28
C LEU A 203 -0.09 -11.46 4.01
N GLN A 204 0.29 -12.53 3.31
CA GLN A 204 1.10 -13.59 3.89
C GLN A 204 2.53 -13.12 4.13
N ALA A 205 3.06 -12.37 3.17
CA ALA A 205 4.44 -11.97 3.16
C ALA A 205 4.77 -10.91 4.21
N GLU A 206 3.80 -10.10 4.65
CA GLU A 206 3.91 -9.25 5.85
C GLU A 206 4.24 -10.05 7.13
N LYS A 207 3.91 -11.35 7.17
CA LYS A 207 4.17 -12.22 8.33
C LYS A 207 5.53 -12.91 8.24
N LEU A 208 6.18 -12.85 7.07
CA LEU A 208 7.45 -13.53 6.83
C LEU A 208 8.61 -12.60 7.22
N THR A 209 9.52 -13.12 8.03
CA THR A 209 10.70 -12.38 8.51
C THR A 209 11.99 -12.83 7.83
N ASP A 210 11.93 -13.92 7.08
CA ASP A 210 13.05 -14.51 6.34
C ASP A 210 12.81 -14.38 4.82
N ILE A 211 13.82 -13.89 4.12
CA ILE A 211 13.81 -13.78 2.67
C ILE A 211 13.69 -15.15 1.98
N LYS A 212 14.21 -16.23 2.58
CA LYS A 212 14.10 -17.58 2.00
C LYS A 212 12.66 -18.06 2.02
N GLN A 213 11.97 -17.88 3.14
CA GLN A 213 10.53 -18.18 3.26
C GLN A 213 9.70 -17.33 2.31
N LEU A 214 10.09 -16.07 2.10
CA LEU A 214 9.42 -15.20 1.16
C LEU A 214 9.59 -15.67 -0.29
N ILE A 215 10.80 -16.08 -0.66
CA ILE A 215 11.10 -16.62 -1.98
C ILE A 215 10.38 -17.95 -2.20
N GLU A 216 10.32 -18.81 -1.18
CA GLU A 216 9.58 -20.07 -1.19
C GLU A 216 8.08 -19.83 -1.38
N ALA A 217 7.47 -18.91 -0.62
CA ALA A 217 6.06 -18.55 -0.78
C ALA A 217 5.76 -17.95 -2.17
N ALA A 218 6.66 -17.14 -2.70
CA ALA A 218 6.53 -16.63 -4.06
C ALA A 218 6.68 -17.73 -5.11
N PHE A 219 7.62 -18.66 -4.90
CA PHE A 219 7.86 -19.82 -5.75
C PHE A 219 6.59 -20.66 -5.88
N GLU A 220 5.90 -20.94 -4.78
CA GLU A 220 4.61 -21.64 -4.79
C GLU A 220 3.57 -20.93 -5.65
N LEU A 221 3.52 -19.60 -5.68
CA LEU A 221 2.60 -18.87 -6.54
C LEU A 221 2.95 -19.00 -8.01
N PHE A 222 4.24 -18.98 -8.35
CA PHE A 222 4.68 -19.24 -9.72
C PHE A 222 4.26 -20.66 -10.13
N VAL A 223 4.54 -21.67 -9.29
CA VAL A 223 4.26 -23.08 -9.61
C VAL A 223 2.78 -23.36 -9.80
N ASN A 224 1.93 -22.70 -9.02
CA ASN A 224 0.48 -22.86 -9.11
C ASN A 224 -0.15 -22.01 -10.22
N ASP A 225 0.63 -21.20 -10.95
CA ASP A 225 0.13 -20.45 -12.10
C ASP A 225 0.01 -21.37 -13.33
N ASN A 226 -1.16 -21.40 -13.94
CA ASN A 226 -1.46 -22.29 -15.06
C ASN A 226 -0.63 -22.03 -16.33
N LYS A 227 0.07 -20.90 -16.42
CA LYS A 227 0.96 -20.57 -17.54
C LYS A 227 2.42 -20.90 -17.27
N ALA A 228 2.80 -21.15 -16.02
CA ALA A 228 4.17 -21.48 -15.68
C ALA A 228 4.40 -22.99 -15.86
N GLY A 229 5.24 -23.35 -16.83
CA GLY A 229 5.57 -24.77 -17.07
C GLY A 229 6.70 -25.23 -16.16
N ASN A 230 7.87 -24.60 -16.29
CA ASN A 230 9.02 -24.88 -15.42
C ASN A 230 9.51 -23.58 -14.79
N ILE A 231 9.77 -23.61 -13.49
CA ILE A 231 10.26 -22.44 -12.75
C ILE A 231 11.53 -22.83 -12.02
N THR A 232 12.56 -22.02 -12.17
CA THR A 232 13.81 -22.18 -11.43
C THR A 232 14.19 -20.87 -10.77
N VAL A 233 14.45 -20.92 -9.47
CA VAL A 233 14.94 -19.78 -8.70
C VAL A 233 16.38 -20.05 -8.34
N TYR A 234 17.26 -19.11 -8.69
CA TYR A 234 18.69 -19.19 -8.40
C TYR A 234 19.06 -18.22 -7.29
N GLU A 235 20.04 -18.61 -6.47
CA GLU A 235 20.83 -17.75 -5.60
C GLU A 235 22.30 -17.77 -6.06
N GLY A 236 22.71 -16.73 -6.79
CA GLY A 236 23.98 -16.66 -7.49
C GLY A 236 24.00 -17.68 -8.62
N GLN A 237 24.84 -18.70 -8.46
CA GLN A 237 24.95 -19.83 -9.39
C GLN A 237 24.22 -21.08 -8.88
N ASN A 238 23.72 -21.07 -7.64
CA ASN A 238 23.08 -22.22 -7.04
C ASN A 238 21.58 -22.21 -7.34
N VAL A 239 21.02 -23.37 -7.68
CA VAL A 239 19.57 -23.55 -7.74
C VAL A 239 19.02 -23.62 -6.32
N LEU A 240 18.11 -22.72 -5.98
CA LEU A 240 17.45 -22.68 -4.68
C LEU A 240 16.14 -23.47 -4.70
N HIS A 241 15.30 -23.24 -5.71
CA HIS A 241 14.05 -23.96 -5.95
C HIS A 241 13.90 -24.29 -7.43
N GLN A 242 13.34 -25.46 -7.73
CA GLN A 242 13.09 -25.88 -9.10
C GLN A 242 11.79 -26.68 -9.18
N HIS A 243 10.94 -26.32 -10.13
CA HIS A 243 9.77 -27.07 -10.52
C HIS A 243 9.88 -27.38 -12.01
N THR A 244 9.76 -28.66 -12.33
CA THR A 244 9.67 -29.17 -13.70
C THR A 244 8.36 -29.90 -13.85
N SER A 245 7.53 -29.44 -14.77
CA SER A 245 6.33 -30.16 -15.19
C SER A 245 6.73 -31.42 -15.98
N ASP A 246 5.96 -32.51 -15.85
CA ASP A 246 6.23 -33.80 -16.50
C ASP A 246 6.04 -33.76 -18.04
N HIS A 247 5.68 -32.61 -18.60
CA HIS A 247 5.46 -32.42 -20.02
C HIS A 247 6.78 -32.03 -20.71
N GLU A 248 7.53 -33.02 -21.20
CA GLU A 248 8.79 -32.86 -21.97
C GLU A 248 8.63 -32.18 -23.36
N ASN A 249 7.50 -31.51 -23.63
CA ASN A 249 7.31 -30.84 -24.91
C ASN A 249 8.11 -29.55 -25.00
N ASP A 250 8.80 -29.40 -26.14
CA ASP A 250 9.66 -28.30 -26.58
C ASP A 250 9.25 -26.92 -26.01
N MET A 251 9.91 -26.54 -24.92
CA MET A 251 9.66 -25.28 -24.20
C MET A 251 10.30 -24.14 -24.98
N SER A 252 9.46 -23.28 -25.56
CA SER A 252 9.89 -22.35 -26.61
C SER A 252 10.27 -20.96 -26.09
N GLU A 253 9.86 -20.59 -24.87
CA GLU A 253 10.15 -19.26 -24.31
C GLU A 253 10.70 -19.34 -22.88
N VAL A 254 11.76 -18.57 -22.63
CA VAL A 254 12.40 -18.42 -21.32
C VAL A 254 12.31 -16.95 -20.91
N LEU A 255 11.56 -16.67 -19.86
CA LEU A 255 11.49 -15.36 -19.24
C LEU A 255 12.45 -15.32 -18.05
N GLU A 256 13.53 -14.56 -18.19
CA GLU A 256 14.47 -14.27 -17.11
C GLU A 256 14.08 -12.98 -16.38
N LEU A 257 13.76 -13.09 -15.10
CA LEU A 257 13.48 -11.98 -14.21
C LEU A 257 14.64 -11.84 -13.22
N SER A 258 15.60 -10.99 -13.57
CA SER A 258 16.78 -10.67 -12.77
C SER A 258 16.72 -9.22 -12.31
N PRO A 259 16.00 -8.91 -11.23
CA PRO A 259 15.74 -7.52 -10.92
C PRO A 259 16.96 -6.96 -10.17
N SER A 260 17.46 -5.79 -10.57
CA SER A 260 18.80 -5.26 -10.19
C SER A 260 19.07 -5.19 -8.68
N SER A 261 18.03 -5.02 -7.86
CA SER A 261 18.15 -4.98 -6.40
C SER A 261 18.12 -6.35 -5.71
N LEU A 262 17.81 -7.45 -6.42
CA LEU A 262 17.94 -8.81 -5.88
C LEU A 262 19.32 -9.40 -6.04
N ALA A 263 20.15 -8.90 -6.98
CA ALA A 263 21.56 -9.21 -7.28
C ALA A 263 22.01 -10.68 -7.19
N GLN A 264 21.82 -11.33 -6.04
CA GLN A 264 21.96 -12.77 -5.85
C GLN A 264 20.76 -13.57 -6.38
N TYR A 265 19.52 -13.06 -6.39
CA TYR A 265 18.38 -13.87 -6.85
C TYR A 265 17.99 -13.62 -8.30
N ARG A 266 17.76 -14.71 -9.02
CA ARG A 266 17.26 -14.73 -10.40
C ARG A 266 16.12 -15.74 -10.52
N PHE A 267 15.05 -15.34 -11.20
CA PHE A 267 13.93 -16.22 -11.51
C PHE A 267 13.96 -16.52 -13.01
N GLU A 268 13.98 -17.80 -13.37
CA GLU A 268 13.80 -18.27 -14.75
C GLU A 268 12.46 -18.98 -14.84
N LEU A 269 11.56 -18.45 -15.66
CA LEU A 269 10.28 -19.05 -15.97
C LEU A 269 10.36 -19.58 -17.41
N ARG A 270 10.04 -20.85 -17.60
CA ARG A 270 9.87 -21.45 -18.92
C ARG A 270 8.41 -21.81 -19.09
N THR A 271 7.83 -21.38 -20.19
CA THR A 271 6.41 -21.60 -20.47
C THR A 271 6.24 -22.47 -21.70
N THR A 272 5.15 -23.23 -21.71
CA THR A 272 4.76 -24.09 -22.85
C THR A 272 4.15 -23.27 -23.98
N GLU A 273 3.63 -22.08 -23.67
CA GLU A 273 3.02 -21.14 -24.60
C GLU A 273 3.70 -19.78 -24.50
N PRO A 274 3.70 -18.97 -25.58
CA PRO A 274 4.23 -17.62 -25.53
C PRO A 274 3.53 -16.77 -24.48
N LEU A 275 4.30 -15.99 -23.73
CA LEU A 275 3.77 -15.10 -22.71
C LEU A 275 3.17 -13.84 -23.33
N LEU A 276 1.97 -13.47 -22.90
CA LEU A 276 1.37 -12.19 -23.25
C LEU A 276 1.99 -11.07 -22.39
N GLU A 277 1.89 -9.82 -22.84
CA GLU A 277 2.41 -8.66 -22.09
C GLU A 277 1.85 -8.59 -20.66
N GLU A 278 0.60 -9.01 -20.48
CA GLU A 278 -0.08 -9.04 -19.18
C GLU A 278 0.48 -10.11 -18.24
N ASP A 279 0.87 -11.28 -18.78
CA ASP A 279 1.55 -12.34 -18.02
C ASP A 279 2.91 -11.84 -17.52
N ILE A 280 3.67 -11.19 -18.42
CA ILE A 280 4.98 -10.63 -18.11
C ILE A 280 4.83 -9.56 -17.00
N ALA A 281 3.85 -8.65 -17.14
CA ALA A 281 3.57 -7.62 -16.15
C ALA A 281 3.18 -8.22 -14.79
N TYR A 282 2.39 -9.30 -14.77
CA TYR A 282 2.03 -10.02 -13.55
C TYR A 282 3.27 -10.58 -12.84
N PHE A 283 4.11 -11.35 -13.55
CA PHE A 283 5.30 -11.95 -12.95
C PHE A 283 6.33 -10.89 -12.51
N GLN A 284 6.50 -9.81 -13.28
CA GLN A 284 7.31 -8.67 -12.87
C GLN A 284 6.77 -8.02 -11.58
N SER A 285 5.45 -7.95 -11.42
CA SER A 285 4.82 -7.39 -10.22
C SER A 285 5.04 -8.25 -8.97
N LEU A 286 5.06 -9.59 -9.11
CA LEU A 286 5.43 -10.51 -8.02
C LEU A 286 6.90 -10.31 -7.61
N VAL A 287 7.80 -10.28 -8.58
CA VAL A 287 9.23 -10.07 -8.34
C VAL A 287 9.49 -8.71 -7.68
N ALA A 288 8.76 -7.66 -8.08
CA ALA A 288 8.82 -6.34 -7.46
C ALA A 288 8.36 -6.34 -6.00
N GLN A 289 7.36 -7.14 -5.62
CA GLN A 289 6.92 -7.28 -4.23
C GLN A 289 7.98 -7.95 -3.36
N ILE A 290 8.62 -9.01 -3.87
CA ILE A 290 9.73 -9.68 -3.17
C ILE A 290 10.87 -8.69 -2.90
N GLN A 291 11.21 -7.87 -3.91
CA GLN A 291 12.21 -6.81 -3.75
C GLN A 291 11.85 -5.81 -2.66
N MET A 292 10.57 -5.43 -2.62
CA MET A 292 10.10 -4.44 -1.66
C MET A 292 10.28 -4.93 -0.24
N MET A 293 9.86 -6.15 0.05
CA MET A 293 9.98 -6.73 1.38
C MET A 293 11.42 -7.05 1.76
N ARG A 294 12.25 -7.50 0.82
CA ARG A 294 13.69 -7.60 1.06
C ARG A 294 14.27 -6.27 1.55
N LYS A 295 13.90 -5.15 0.91
CA LYS A 295 14.39 -3.84 1.33
C LYS A 295 13.91 -3.52 2.74
N GLN A 296 12.64 -3.78 3.08
CA GLN A 296 12.12 -3.57 4.44
C GLN A 296 12.87 -4.41 5.48
N ILE A 297 13.07 -5.71 5.21
CA ILE A 297 13.87 -6.60 6.07
C ILE A 297 15.31 -6.10 6.18
N SER A 298 15.91 -5.66 5.08
CA SER A 298 17.27 -5.12 5.08
C SER A 298 17.40 -3.80 5.83
N GLU A 299 16.41 -2.90 5.76
CA GLU A 299 16.40 -1.65 6.53
C GLU A 299 16.23 -1.93 8.02
N LEU A 300 15.38 -2.90 8.40
CA LEU A 300 15.29 -3.37 9.78
C LEU A 300 16.65 -3.94 10.27
N ALA A 301 17.35 -4.68 9.40
CA ALA A 301 18.68 -5.21 9.69
C ALA A 301 19.77 -4.13 9.77
N LYS A 302 19.56 -2.95 9.16
CA LYS A 302 20.48 -1.81 9.22
C LYS A 302 20.33 -0.97 10.49
N GLU A 303 19.31 -1.22 11.31
CA GLU A 303 19.15 -0.61 12.63
C GLU A 303 19.52 -1.61 13.74
N PRO A 304 20.82 -1.95 13.92
CA PRO A 304 21.25 -2.94 14.90
C PRO A 304 20.82 -2.56 16.34
N GLN A 305 20.70 -1.26 16.62
CA GLN A 305 20.17 -0.78 17.89
C GLN A 305 18.70 -1.17 18.07
N LEU A 306 17.84 -0.96 17.06
CA LEU A 306 16.44 -1.40 17.11
C LEU A 306 16.34 -2.90 17.38
N LEU A 307 17.09 -3.71 16.64
CA LEU A 307 17.09 -5.17 16.82
C LEU A 307 17.57 -5.57 18.22
N SER A 308 18.62 -4.93 18.73
CA SER A 308 19.12 -5.20 20.08
C SER A 308 18.08 -4.87 21.15
N GLU A 309 17.37 -3.75 21.02
CA GLU A 309 16.35 -3.34 21.99
C GLU A 309 15.08 -4.20 21.88
N LEU A 310 14.68 -4.61 20.68
CA LEU A 310 13.59 -5.58 20.49
C LEU A 310 13.94 -6.96 21.05
N TYR A 311 15.19 -7.40 20.87
CA TYR A 311 15.70 -8.64 21.47
C TYR A 311 15.70 -8.57 23.01
N GLU A 312 16.09 -7.43 23.59
CA GLU A 312 16.03 -7.21 25.03
C GLU A 312 14.60 -7.41 25.57
N ILE A 313 13.59 -6.86 24.89
CA ILE A 313 12.18 -7.06 25.26
C ILE A 313 11.77 -8.52 25.07
N ALA A 314 12.09 -9.12 23.91
CA ALA A 314 11.66 -10.47 23.56
C ALA A 314 12.27 -11.53 24.49
N SER A 315 13.55 -11.39 24.84
CA SER A 315 14.28 -12.32 25.72
C SER A 315 13.74 -12.32 27.15
N GLN A 316 13.11 -11.24 27.59
CA GLN A 316 12.55 -11.11 28.94
C GLN A 316 11.01 -11.15 28.97
N LYS A 317 10.34 -11.40 27.85
CA LYS A 317 8.89 -11.22 27.68
C LYS A 317 8.02 -11.83 28.79
N ASP A 318 8.40 -13.00 29.30
CA ASP A 318 7.62 -13.73 30.31
C ASP A 318 7.79 -13.14 31.73
N HIS A 319 8.83 -12.33 31.93
CA HIS A 319 9.15 -11.63 33.19
C HIS A 319 8.70 -10.16 33.18
N ILE A 320 8.36 -9.59 32.03
CA ILE A 320 7.89 -8.22 31.92
C ILE A 320 6.51 -8.12 32.57
N LYS A 321 6.35 -7.20 33.54
CA LYS A 321 5.05 -6.79 34.09
C LYS A 321 4.40 -5.78 33.16
N TYR A 322 5.12 -4.72 32.83
CA TYR A 322 4.68 -3.67 31.94
C TYR A 322 5.88 -2.87 31.39
N ILE A 323 5.62 -2.08 30.36
CA ILE A 323 6.53 -1.10 29.81
C ILE A 323 5.87 0.26 29.92
N GLN A 324 6.59 1.25 30.45
CA GLN A 324 6.09 2.61 30.63
C GLN A 324 6.89 3.64 29.83
N ALA A 325 6.21 4.65 29.31
CA ALA A 325 6.88 5.80 28.71
C ALA A 325 7.31 6.77 29.81
N ASP A 326 8.61 7.05 29.90
CA ASP A 326 9.18 7.94 30.91
C ASP A 326 10.33 8.77 30.32
N LYS A 327 10.22 10.10 30.44
CA LYS A 327 11.19 11.10 29.94
C LYS A 327 11.71 10.90 28.51
N GLY A 328 10.87 10.32 27.65
CA GLY A 328 11.20 10.07 26.24
C GLY A 328 11.86 8.72 25.98
N TYR A 329 12.03 7.88 27.00
CA TYR A 329 12.46 6.50 26.92
C TYR A 329 11.28 5.57 27.22
N SER A 330 11.47 4.27 26.95
CA SER A 330 10.56 3.22 27.40
C SER A 330 11.22 2.40 28.50
N GLY A 331 10.70 2.48 29.71
CA GLY A 331 11.16 1.69 30.85
C GLY A 331 10.47 0.33 30.90
N ILE A 332 11.23 -0.74 30.76
CA ILE A 332 10.79 -2.12 30.95
C ILE A 332 10.83 -2.44 32.45
N VAL A 333 9.69 -2.80 33.02
CA VAL A 333 9.57 -3.20 34.42
C VAL A 333 9.33 -4.70 34.48
N CYS A 334 10.31 -5.42 35.03
CA CYS A 334 10.32 -6.88 35.16
C CYS A 334 10.11 -7.32 36.62
N ASP A 335 9.82 -8.61 36.80
CA ASP A 335 9.78 -9.24 38.12
C ASP A 335 11.15 -9.11 38.84
N ASN A 336 11.17 -8.47 40.02
CA ASN A 336 12.32 -8.38 40.93
C ASN A 336 13.63 -7.85 40.30
N LYS A 337 13.51 -6.99 39.28
CA LYS A 337 14.65 -6.31 38.64
C LYS A 337 14.38 -4.82 38.56
N ASP A 338 15.47 -4.06 38.51
CA ASP A 338 15.41 -2.63 38.23
C ASP A 338 14.89 -2.36 36.81
N THR A 339 14.23 -1.22 36.66
CA THR A 339 13.68 -0.79 35.36
C THR A 339 14.80 -0.60 34.35
N THR A 340 14.70 -1.31 33.23
CA THR A 340 15.65 -1.17 32.11
C THR A 340 15.08 -0.17 31.10
N TYR A 341 15.86 0.86 30.73
CA TYR A 341 15.40 1.90 29.81
C TYR A 341 15.89 1.67 28.39
N LEU A 342 14.97 1.72 27.43
CA LEU A 342 15.22 1.63 26.01
C LEU A 342 15.03 2.97 25.32
N SER A 343 15.80 3.23 24.26
CA SER A 343 15.61 4.41 23.42
C SER A 343 14.36 4.30 22.54
N LEU A 344 13.92 3.07 22.25
CA LEU A 344 12.74 2.77 21.46
C LEU A 344 11.47 3.31 22.13
N ARG A 345 10.63 3.99 21.34
CA ARG A 345 9.36 4.55 21.82
C ARG A 345 8.30 3.47 21.95
N LEU A 346 7.42 3.64 22.93
CA LEU A 346 6.29 2.74 23.22
C LEU A 346 5.41 2.43 22.00
N LYS A 347 5.16 3.44 21.15
CA LYS A 347 4.43 3.26 19.87
C LYS A 347 5.14 2.30 18.94
N ASN A 348 6.47 2.39 18.85
CA ASN A 348 7.26 1.54 17.96
C ASN A 348 7.35 0.13 18.53
N ILE A 349 7.55 -0.03 19.84
CA ILE A 349 7.46 -1.33 20.52
C ILE A 349 6.14 -2.01 20.17
N LYS A 350 5.02 -1.26 20.23
CA LYS A 350 3.70 -1.83 19.96
C LYS A 350 3.53 -2.41 18.55
N LEU A 351 4.28 -1.93 17.56
CA LEU A 351 4.22 -2.46 16.18
C LEU A 351 4.75 -3.90 16.09
N TYR A 352 5.69 -4.28 16.96
CA TYR A 352 6.36 -5.59 16.89
C TYR A 352 5.78 -6.63 17.85
N PHE A 353 4.99 -6.21 18.85
CA PHE A 353 4.42 -7.11 19.85
C PHE A 353 2.89 -7.12 19.78
N LYS A 354 2.32 -8.32 19.60
CA LYS A 354 0.89 -8.53 19.59
C LYS A 354 0.25 -8.33 20.97
N ASP A 355 -1.06 -8.09 20.99
CA ASP A 355 -1.81 -7.81 22.21
C ASP A 355 -1.80 -8.96 23.22
N GLU A 356 -1.56 -10.21 22.80
CA GLU A 356 -1.44 -11.35 23.72
C GLU A 356 -0.14 -11.31 24.54
N SER A 357 0.87 -10.59 24.06
CA SER A 357 2.18 -10.45 24.74
C SER A 357 2.31 -9.11 25.43
N LEU A 358 1.99 -8.01 24.73
CA LEU A 358 2.04 -6.64 25.25
C LEU A 358 0.82 -5.86 24.76
N LEU A 359 -0.13 -5.67 25.67
CA LEU A 359 -1.40 -4.98 25.43
C LEU A 359 -1.27 -3.49 25.76
N GLN A 360 -1.72 -2.64 24.84
CA GLN A 360 -1.78 -1.20 25.12
C GLN A 360 -3.03 -0.86 25.92
N ILE A 361 -2.84 -0.30 27.12
CA ILE A 361 -3.94 0.08 28.02
C ILE A 361 -4.04 1.60 28.21
N HIS A 362 -2.97 2.30 27.86
CA HIS A 362 -2.85 3.75 27.93
C HIS A 362 -1.78 4.21 26.93
N ARG A 363 -1.77 5.50 26.56
CA ARG A 363 -0.72 6.06 25.68
C ARG A 363 0.70 5.93 26.25
N SER A 364 0.81 5.69 27.56
CA SER A 364 2.07 5.60 28.31
C SER A 364 2.36 4.20 28.85
N TYR A 365 1.51 3.21 28.59
CA TYR A 365 1.65 1.87 29.17
C TYR A 365 1.31 0.76 28.18
N LEU A 366 2.24 -0.20 28.05
CA LEU A 366 1.97 -1.55 27.57
C LEU A 366 2.04 -2.49 28.76
N VAL A 367 1.07 -3.38 28.93
CA VAL A 367 1.05 -4.36 30.03
C VAL A 367 1.15 -5.77 29.47
N ASN A 368 1.83 -6.66 30.18
CA ASN A 368 1.77 -8.07 29.88
C ASN A 368 0.43 -8.65 30.38
N PRO A 369 -0.47 -9.11 29.50
CA PRO A 369 -1.78 -9.62 29.92
C PRO A 369 -1.69 -10.77 30.94
N ARG A 370 -0.62 -11.58 30.87
CA ARG A 370 -0.42 -12.74 31.76
C ARG A 370 -0.11 -12.35 33.21
N LYS A 371 0.28 -11.09 33.45
CA LYS A 371 0.61 -10.55 34.78
C LYS A 371 -0.52 -9.74 35.40
N VAL A 372 -1.63 -9.56 34.67
CA VAL A 372 -2.79 -8.81 35.13
C VAL A 372 -3.62 -9.67 36.07
N LEU A 373 -3.88 -9.17 37.28
CA LEU A 373 -4.72 -9.87 38.25
C LEU A 373 -6.21 -9.57 38.01
N ARG A 374 -6.55 -8.29 37.84
CA ARG A 374 -7.91 -7.81 37.56
C ARG A 374 -7.91 -6.34 37.16
N VAL A 375 -9.05 -5.85 36.71
CA VAL A 375 -9.36 -4.45 36.51
C VAL A 375 -10.24 -3.96 37.66
N VAL A 376 -9.82 -2.86 38.30
CA VAL A 376 -10.57 -2.23 39.39
C VAL A 376 -11.16 -0.91 38.91
N GLN A 377 -12.46 -0.76 39.10
CA GLN A 377 -13.16 0.51 38.86
C GLN A 377 -13.06 1.40 40.10
N LEU A 378 -12.26 2.48 40.01
CA LEU A 378 -12.11 3.45 41.10
C LEU A 378 -13.20 4.52 41.11
N SER A 379 -13.80 4.81 39.96
CA SER A 379 -14.95 5.71 39.83
C SER A 379 -15.75 5.35 38.58
N LYS A 380 -16.89 6.03 38.34
CA LYS A 380 -17.72 5.80 37.14
C LYS A 380 -16.93 5.78 35.82
N ILE A 381 -15.84 6.55 35.74
CA ILE A 381 -15.03 6.69 34.52
C ILE A 381 -13.57 6.27 34.67
N LYS A 382 -13.11 5.94 35.89
CA LYS A 382 -11.69 5.66 36.16
C LYS A 382 -11.50 4.17 36.43
N TYR A 383 -10.75 3.52 35.56
CA TYR A 383 -10.37 2.12 35.67
C TYR A 383 -8.85 2.00 35.82
N VAL A 384 -8.40 1.04 36.62
CA VAL A 384 -6.99 0.69 36.76
C VAL A 384 -6.81 -0.81 36.61
N ILE A 385 -5.71 -1.23 35.99
CA ILE A 385 -5.25 -2.61 36.07
C ILE A 385 -4.53 -2.79 37.39
N GLN A 386 -4.89 -3.84 38.12
CA GLN A 386 -4.20 -4.32 39.30
C GLN A 386 -3.18 -5.37 38.88
N LEU A 387 -1.91 -5.09 39.18
CA LEU A 387 -0.81 -6.06 39.20
C LEU A 387 -0.53 -6.44 40.67
N GLU A 388 0.43 -7.33 40.94
CA GLU A 388 0.72 -7.77 42.32
C GLU A 388 0.96 -6.61 43.30
N ASN A 389 1.86 -5.68 42.97
CA ASN A 389 2.25 -4.58 43.87
C ASN A 389 1.89 -3.20 43.32
N GLU A 390 1.22 -3.13 42.18
CA GLU A 390 1.07 -1.89 41.42
C GLU A 390 -0.31 -1.72 40.79
N ARG A 391 -0.63 -0.47 40.44
CA ARG A 391 -1.86 -0.10 39.76
C ARG A 391 -1.55 0.79 38.57
N LEU A 392 -1.94 0.34 37.38
CA LEU A 392 -1.72 1.06 36.13
C LEU A 392 -3.03 1.68 35.62
N PRO A 393 -3.03 2.95 35.20
CA PRO A 393 -4.25 3.59 34.69
C PRO A 393 -4.63 3.04 33.32
N ILE A 394 -5.92 2.82 33.09
CA ILE A 394 -6.48 2.48 31.78
C ILE A 394 -7.08 3.75 31.17
N ALA A 395 -6.72 4.08 29.93
CA ALA A 395 -7.38 5.15 29.20
C ALA A 395 -8.79 4.69 28.78
N ARG A 396 -9.76 5.61 28.87
CA ARG A 396 -11.19 5.35 28.59
C ARG A 396 -11.43 4.68 27.23
N THR A 397 -10.62 5.01 26.23
CA THR A 397 -10.70 4.48 24.87
C THR A 397 -10.40 2.98 24.79
N TYR A 398 -9.59 2.45 25.71
CA TYR A 398 -9.19 1.03 25.70
C TYR A 398 -10.14 0.15 26.53
N VAL A 399 -10.96 0.73 27.42
CA VAL A 399 -11.85 -0.06 28.29
C VAL A 399 -12.81 -0.98 27.51
N PRO A 400 -13.49 -0.54 26.42
CA PRO A 400 -14.38 -1.43 25.67
C PRO A 400 -13.64 -2.64 25.08
N LEU A 401 -12.49 -2.38 24.45
CA LEU A 401 -11.64 -3.41 23.86
C LEU A 401 -11.15 -4.43 24.91
N ILE A 402 -10.74 -3.94 26.09
CA ILE A 402 -10.26 -4.81 27.17
C ILE A 402 -11.42 -5.64 27.74
N LYS A 403 -12.64 -5.09 27.84
CA LYS A 403 -13.83 -5.86 28.26
C LYS A 403 -14.20 -6.96 27.28
N GLU A 404 -14.06 -6.69 25.99
CA GLU A 404 -14.34 -7.64 24.93
C GLU A 404 -13.31 -8.80 24.91
N ASN A 405 -12.02 -8.46 24.98
CA ASN A 405 -10.94 -9.44 24.84
C ASN A 405 -10.58 -10.14 26.16
N PHE A 406 -10.76 -9.47 27.31
CA PHE A 406 -10.40 -9.98 28.63
C PHE A 406 -11.54 -9.78 29.65
N PRO A 407 -12.74 -10.35 29.41
CA PRO A 407 -13.90 -10.16 30.29
C PRO A 407 -13.65 -10.62 31.73
N HIS A 408 -12.92 -11.72 31.90
CA HIS A 408 -12.55 -12.30 33.19
C HIS A 408 -11.72 -11.36 34.09
N TRP A 409 -11.14 -10.28 33.56
CA TRP A 409 -10.45 -9.28 34.39
C TRP A 409 -11.42 -8.38 35.17
N PHE A 410 -12.69 -8.33 34.79
CA PHE A 410 -13.69 -7.45 35.40
C PHE A 410 -14.60 -8.17 36.41
N GLU A 411 -14.35 -9.46 36.66
CA GLU A 411 -15.11 -10.30 37.60
C GLU A 411 -14.71 -10.10 39.07
#